data_AF-A0A835LI88-F1
#
_entry.id   AF-A0A835LI88-F1
#
_cell.length_a   1.000
_cell.length_b   1.000
_cell.length_c   1.000
_cell.angle_alpha   90.00
_cell.angle_beta   90.00
_cell.angle_gamma   90.00
#
_symmetry.space_group_name_H-M   'P 1'
#
loop_
_entity.id
_entity.type
_entity.pdbx_description
1 polymer ?
#
loop_
_entity_poly.entity_id
_entity_poly.type
_entity_poly.pdbx_seq_one_letter_code
_entity_poly.pdbx_strand_id
1 'polypeptide(L)'
;MHLVEKIVQNKQFRISGQADDEYDFDGSPRRKKKQRSGGPEQLKSKSNVATHILTQQERCQFCFENPTRPRHLVVAIANFTYLMLPQWQTLVQGHCCILPMQHESATRNVDNNVWDEIRNFKKCLIMMFAKQEKEVVFLETVIGLSQQRRHCLVECVPLPQELAREAPLYFKKAIDEAEEEWSQHNAKKLIDTSVKGLRGSIPKNFPYFHVEFGLDKGFVHVIDDEKQFTSNLGLNVLRGILQLPEKDMFRRRKHDSLEAQKKAVLSFAQEWEPFDWTKALD
;
A
#
# COMPACT_ATOMS: atom_id res chain seq x y z
N MET A 1 13.19 18.34 20.65
CA MET A 1 12.97 19.36 19.58
C MET A 1 13.82 20.61 19.85
N HIS A 2 15.15 20.49 19.94
CA HIS A 2 16.03 21.60 20.36
C HIS A 2 17.44 21.48 19.73
N LEU A 3 17.52 21.00 18.49
CA LEU A 3 18.79 20.90 17.75
C LEU A 3 18.78 21.65 16.40
N VAL A 4 17.61 22.02 15.89
CA VAL A 4 17.45 22.61 14.54
C VAL A 4 17.48 24.14 14.58
N GLU A 5 17.16 24.77 15.72
CA GLU A 5 17.12 26.24 15.84
C GLU A 5 18.51 26.89 15.99
N LYS A 6 19.57 26.12 16.25
CA LYS A 6 20.93 26.66 16.45
C LYS A 6 21.78 26.79 15.17
N ILE A 7 21.30 26.34 14.02
CA ILE A 7 22.06 26.40 12.75
C ILE A 7 21.71 27.63 11.90
N VAL A 8 20.59 28.31 12.19
CA VAL A 8 20.09 29.41 11.33
C VAL A 8 20.51 30.81 11.81
N GLN A 9 21.08 30.97 13.00
CA GLN A 9 21.29 32.31 13.60
C GLN A 9 22.73 32.80 13.74
N ASN A 10 23.77 32.08 13.33
CA ASN A 10 25.13 32.61 13.45
C ASN A 10 26.05 32.10 12.35
N LYS A 11 26.40 32.99 11.41
CA LYS A 11 27.77 33.17 10.88
C LYS A 11 27.80 34.34 9.87
N GLN A 12 27.81 35.56 10.40
CA GLN A 12 28.68 36.59 9.85
C GLN A 12 30.11 36.24 10.28
N PHE A 13 30.98 35.89 9.34
CA PHE A 13 32.42 35.94 9.56
C PHE A 13 33.08 36.58 8.33
N ARG A 14 33.59 37.79 8.55
CA ARG A 14 34.71 38.35 7.79
C ARG A 14 36.01 37.88 8.45
N ILE A 15 37.04 37.58 7.66
CA ILE A 15 38.40 38.18 7.69
C ILE A 15 39.44 37.25 7.03
N SER A 16 40.07 37.82 5.99
CA SER A 16 41.44 37.65 5.44
C SER A 16 42.08 36.28 5.16
N GLY A 17 42.43 36.09 3.89
CA GLY A 17 43.57 35.30 3.42
C GLY A 17 43.87 35.68 1.98
N GLN A 18 45.01 36.32 1.73
CA GLN A 18 45.48 36.80 0.43
C GLN A 18 45.75 35.65 -0.55
N ALA A 19 45.38 35.84 -1.81
CA ALA A 19 46.13 35.38 -2.97
C ALA A 19 45.78 36.34 -4.11
N ASP A 20 46.76 37.17 -4.47
CA ASP A 20 46.74 38.03 -5.65
C ASP A 20 46.74 37.14 -6.91
N ASP A 21 45.92 37.48 -7.89
CA ASP A 21 46.29 37.39 -9.31
C ASP A 21 45.39 38.36 -10.10
N GLU A 22 46.09 39.24 -10.82
CA GLU A 22 45.67 40.37 -11.64
C GLU A 22 44.74 40.02 -12.81
N TYR A 23 44.22 41.10 -13.42
CA TYR A 23 43.62 41.25 -14.77
C TYR A 23 42.13 41.64 -14.85
N ASP A 24 41.96 42.95 -14.70
CA ASP A 24 41.42 43.88 -15.70
C ASP A 24 39.90 44.01 -16.03
N PHE A 25 39.54 45.30 -16.04
CA PHE A 25 38.54 46.01 -16.86
C PHE A 25 37.10 46.20 -16.35
N ASP A 26 36.98 47.26 -15.53
CA ASP A 26 36.25 48.51 -15.82
C ASP A 26 34.69 48.55 -15.83
N GLY A 27 34.14 49.56 -15.14
CA GLY A 27 32.85 50.16 -15.49
C GLY A 27 31.62 49.96 -14.58
N SER A 28 31.64 50.49 -13.34
CA SER A 28 30.42 51.01 -12.67
C SER A 28 30.27 52.52 -13.01
N PRO A 29 29.07 53.18 -13.00
CA PRO A 29 28.08 53.09 -11.91
C PRO A 29 26.58 53.30 -12.23
N ARG A 30 25.76 52.97 -11.22
CA ARG A 30 24.32 53.28 -11.03
C ARG A 30 23.96 54.77 -11.21
N ARG A 31 22.78 55.07 -11.80
CA ARG A 31 21.95 56.27 -11.49
C ARG A 31 20.44 55.99 -11.56
N LYS A 32 19.71 56.70 -10.68
CA LYS A 32 18.29 56.54 -10.28
C LYS A 32 17.26 57.14 -11.26
N LYS A 33 16.04 56.55 -11.19
CA LYS A 33 14.66 57.09 -11.34
C LYS A 33 14.25 57.86 -12.62
N LYS A 34 13.21 57.35 -13.28
CA LYS A 34 12.08 58.18 -13.76
C LYS A 34 10.76 57.39 -13.75
N GLN A 35 9.76 57.91 -13.02
CA GLN A 35 8.37 57.47 -13.05
C GLN A 35 7.75 57.72 -14.43
N ARG A 36 6.87 56.82 -14.88
CA ARG A 36 5.80 57.09 -15.85
C ARG A 36 4.55 56.28 -15.51
N SER A 37 3.63 56.96 -14.84
CA SER A 37 2.18 57.03 -15.12
C SER A 37 1.47 55.86 -15.81
N GLY A 38 0.60 55.18 -15.05
CA GLY A 38 -0.84 55.07 -15.36
C GLY A 38 -1.26 54.21 -16.54
N GLY A 39 -1.55 52.93 -16.28
CA GLY A 39 -2.45 52.08 -17.07
C GLY A 39 -3.38 51.31 -16.13
N PRO A 40 -4.65 51.08 -16.47
CA PRO A 40 -5.62 50.53 -15.53
C PRO A 40 -5.26 49.09 -15.17
N GLU A 41 -4.95 48.91 -13.90
CA GLU A 41 -4.79 47.63 -13.23
C GLU A 41 -6.15 46.91 -13.28
N GLN A 42 -6.34 46.03 -14.27
CA GLN A 42 -7.32 44.97 -14.14
C GLN A 42 -6.85 44.07 -12.99
N LEU A 43 -7.33 44.38 -11.79
CA LEU A 43 -7.40 43.47 -10.66
C LEU A 43 -8.22 42.26 -11.10
N LYS A 44 -7.56 41.32 -11.80
CA LYS A 44 -7.97 39.93 -11.78
C LYS A 44 -7.87 39.54 -10.32
N SER A 45 -9.01 39.54 -9.64
CA SER A 45 -9.21 38.86 -8.38
C SER A 45 -8.67 37.45 -8.56
N LYS A 46 -7.41 37.26 -8.15
CA LYS A 46 -6.91 35.93 -7.83
C LYS A 46 -7.76 35.54 -6.64
N SER A 47 -8.89 34.88 -6.91
CA SER A 47 -9.59 34.11 -5.91
C SER A 47 -8.51 33.24 -5.28
N ASN A 48 -8.14 33.57 -4.05
CA ASN A 48 -7.47 32.65 -3.16
C ASN A 48 -8.49 31.53 -2.92
N VAL A 49 -8.65 30.64 -3.90
CA VAL A 49 -9.24 29.34 -3.66
C VAL A 49 -8.25 28.69 -2.73
N ALA A 50 -8.51 28.81 -1.43
CA ALA A 50 -7.80 28.05 -0.42
C ALA A 50 -7.89 26.61 -0.90
N THR A 51 -6.76 26.04 -1.36
CA THR A 51 -6.71 24.65 -1.78
C THR A 51 -7.03 23.84 -0.55
N HIS A 52 -8.28 23.36 -0.46
CA HIS A 52 -8.74 22.53 0.63
C HIS A 52 -7.75 21.38 0.80
N ILE A 53 -7.01 21.38 1.91
CA ILE A 53 -6.04 20.33 2.20
C ILE A 53 -6.86 19.11 2.60
N LEU A 54 -7.05 18.21 1.63
CA LEU A 54 -7.83 16.99 1.87
C LEU A 54 -7.25 16.20 3.05
N THR A 55 -8.11 15.67 3.90
CA THR A 55 -7.70 14.76 4.98
C THR A 55 -7.18 13.43 4.41
N GLN A 56 -6.53 12.63 5.23
CA GLN A 56 -6.09 11.28 4.85
C GLN A 56 -7.27 10.41 4.38
N GLN A 57 -8.39 10.46 5.10
CA GLN A 57 -9.61 9.71 4.76
C GLN A 57 -10.19 10.16 3.41
N GLU A 58 -10.19 11.46 3.12
CA GLU A 58 -10.69 12.01 1.84
C GLU A 58 -9.79 11.65 0.64
N ARG A 59 -8.48 11.48 0.86
CA ARG A 59 -7.54 11.04 -0.19
C ARG A 59 -7.59 9.54 -0.45
N CYS A 60 -7.95 8.76 0.57
CA CYS A 60 -7.88 7.31 0.51
C CYS A 60 -9.12 6.71 -0.15
N GLN A 61 -8.95 6.06 -1.30
CA GLN A 61 -10.02 5.38 -2.05
C GLN A 61 -10.58 4.12 -1.37
N PHE A 62 -10.02 3.73 -0.22
CA PHE A 62 -10.42 2.56 0.56
C PHE A 62 -11.11 2.91 1.88
N CYS A 63 -11.01 4.17 2.34
CA CYS A 63 -11.80 4.59 3.49
C CYS A 63 -13.29 4.50 3.15
N PHE A 64 -14.06 3.83 4.00
CA PHE A 64 -15.47 3.55 3.71
C PHE A 64 -16.34 4.81 3.66
N GLU A 65 -15.97 5.83 4.44
CA GLU A 65 -16.60 7.14 4.45
C GLU A 65 -16.23 8.01 3.25
N ASN A 66 -15.19 7.67 2.49
CA ASN A 66 -14.79 8.45 1.32
C ASN A 66 -15.91 8.40 0.26
N PRO A 67 -16.50 9.56 -0.12
CA PRO A 67 -17.59 9.58 -1.09
C PRO A 67 -17.17 9.16 -2.50
N THR A 68 -15.89 9.31 -2.84
CA THR A 68 -15.33 9.01 -4.17
C THR A 68 -14.90 7.57 -4.35
N ARG A 69 -14.94 6.74 -3.30
CA ARG A 69 -14.54 5.33 -3.37
C ARG A 69 -15.36 4.55 -4.40
N PRO A 70 -14.81 3.52 -5.04
CA PRO A 70 -15.52 2.67 -6.00
C PRO A 70 -16.51 1.73 -5.29
N ARG A 71 -17.67 2.25 -4.90
CA ARG A 71 -18.68 1.52 -4.13
C ARG A 71 -19.19 0.25 -4.83
N HIS A 72 -19.21 0.26 -6.17
CA HIS A 72 -19.68 -0.87 -6.98
C HIS A 72 -18.78 -2.11 -6.91
N LEU A 73 -17.57 -2.00 -6.33
CA LEU A 73 -16.67 -3.15 -6.12
C LEU A 73 -16.89 -3.87 -4.79
N VAL A 74 -17.69 -3.31 -3.89
CA VAL A 74 -18.00 -3.90 -2.59
C VAL A 74 -18.93 -5.09 -2.78
N VAL A 75 -18.60 -6.21 -2.12
CA VAL A 75 -19.38 -7.45 -2.16
C VAL A 75 -20.16 -7.64 -0.86
N ALA A 76 -19.50 -7.51 0.28
CA ALA A 76 -20.09 -7.75 1.60
C ALA A 76 -19.54 -6.76 2.63
N ILE A 77 -20.35 -6.45 3.64
CA ILE A 77 -20.07 -5.42 4.65
C ILE A 77 -20.32 -6.03 6.03
N ALA A 78 -19.32 -6.01 6.90
CA ALA A 78 -19.45 -6.36 8.32
C ALA A 78 -19.57 -5.07 9.18
N ASN A 79 -19.35 -5.14 10.49
CA ASN A 79 -19.48 -3.95 11.35
C ASN A 79 -18.30 -2.99 11.20
N PHE A 80 -17.08 -3.53 11.04
CA PHE A 80 -15.85 -2.73 10.98
C PHE A 80 -14.98 -3.00 9.74
N THR A 81 -15.34 -4.01 8.96
CA THR A 81 -14.60 -4.45 7.78
C THR A 81 -15.54 -4.70 6.60
N TYR A 82 -14.98 -4.79 5.40
CA TYR A 82 -15.75 -5.10 4.20
C TYR A 82 -14.90 -5.87 3.18
N LEU A 83 -15.59 -6.63 2.33
CA LEU A 83 -15.02 -7.42 1.24
C LEU A 83 -15.26 -6.69 -0.08
N MET A 84 -14.24 -6.57 -0.93
CA MET A 84 -14.37 -5.96 -2.24
C MET A 84 -13.48 -6.64 -3.30
N LEU A 85 -13.79 -6.42 -4.57
CA LEU A 85 -12.87 -6.75 -5.67
C LEU A 85 -11.88 -5.60 -5.87
N PRO A 86 -10.63 -5.88 -6.30
CA PRO A 86 -9.66 -4.84 -6.60
C PRO A 86 -10.09 -4.00 -7.81
N GLN A 87 -9.68 -2.73 -7.84
CA GLN A 87 -9.96 -1.83 -8.97
C GLN A 87 -9.13 -2.14 -10.22
N TRP A 88 -8.02 -2.85 -10.02
CA TRP A 88 -7.09 -3.24 -11.06
C TRP A 88 -7.37 -4.65 -11.55
N GLN A 89 -6.85 -4.94 -12.74
CA GLN A 89 -6.89 -6.27 -13.34
C GLN A 89 -6.45 -7.33 -12.33
N THR A 90 -7.34 -8.29 -12.09
CA THR A 90 -7.10 -9.39 -11.17
C THR A 90 -6.05 -10.35 -11.73
N LEU A 91 -5.34 -11.05 -10.84
CA LEU A 91 -4.41 -12.12 -11.25
C LEU A 91 -5.19 -13.32 -11.79
N VAL A 92 -6.33 -13.60 -11.16
CA VAL A 92 -7.19 -14.75 -11.39
C VAL A 92 -8.63 -14.36 -11.06
N GLN A 93 -9.59 -15.11 -11.59
CA GLN A 93 -10.99 -14.99 -11.16
C GLN A 93 -11.10 -15.35 -9.68
N GLY A 94 -11.82 -14.50 -8.93
CA GLY A 94 -11.98 -14.64 -7.48
C GLY A 94 -10.95 -13.86 -6.65
N HIS A 95 -9.97 -13.18 -7.26
CA HIS A 95 -9.11 -12.27 -6.50
C HIS A 95 -9.95 -11.14 -5.86
N CYS A 96 -9.93 -11.07 -4.53
CA CYS A 96 -10.63 -10.07 -3.74
C CYS A 96 -9.74 -9.51 -2.63
N CYS A 97 -10.26 -8.52 -1.91
CA CYS A 97 -9.55 -7.85 -0.84
C CYS A 97 -10.45 -7.68 0.40
N ILE A 98 -9.88 -7.91 1.57
CA ILE A 98 -10.51 -7.63 2.87
C ILE A 98 -9.89 -6.35 3.42
N LEU A 99 -10.72 -5.40 3.83
CA LEU A 99 -10.27 -4.10 4.33
C LEU A 99 -11.05 -3.69 5.59
N PRO A 100 -10.39 -3.00 6.54
CA PRO A 100 -11.11 -2.25 7.56
C PRO A 100 -11.82 -1.03 6.93
N MET A 101 -12.94 -0.63 7.51
CA MET A 101 -13.68 0.55 7.08
C MET A 101 -12.92 1.85 7.34
N GLN A 102 -12.29 1.92 8.52
CA GLN A 102 -11.48 3.05 8.95
C GLN A 102 -10.07 2.98 8.36
N HIS A 103 -9.40 4.14 8.32
CA HIS A 103 -8.04 4.21 7.82
C HIS A 103 -7.05 3.58 8.81
N GLU A 104 -6.74 2.32 8.58
CA GLU A 104 -5.70 1.61 9.29
C GLU A 104 -4.59 1.28 8.31
N SER A 105 -3.32 1.30 8.75
CA SER A 105 -2.20 1.04 7.84
C SER A 105 -1.80 -0.44 7.77
N ALA A 106 -2.20 -1.25 8.76
CA ALA A 106 -1.80 -2.65 8.88
C ALA A 106 -2.78 -3.44 9.74
N THR A 107 -2.99 -4.72 9.43
CA THR A 107 -3.74 -5.65 10.28
C THR A 107 -3.08 -5.82 11.64
N ARG A 108 -1.77 -5.59 11.74
CA ARG A 108 -1.06 -5.62 13.02
C ARG A 108 -1.52 -4.51 13.98
N ASN A 109 -2.01 -3.39 13.44
CA ASN A 109 -2.37 -2.21 14.22
C ASN A 109 -3.82 -2.23 14.72
N VAL A 110 -4.71 -2.92 14.02
CA VAL A 110 -6.15 -3.00 14.33
C VAL A 110 -6.45 -3.65 15.68
N ASP A 111 -7.63 -3.37 16.20
CA ASP A 111 -8.16 -3.95 17.43
C ASP A 111 -8.59 -5.42 17.25
N ASN A 112 -9.11 -6.04 18.31
CA ASN A 112 -9.52 -7.45 18.25
C ASN A 112 -10.80 -7.64 17.44
N ASN A 113 -11.75 -6.70 17.48
CA ASN A 113 -13.02 -6.82 16.78
C ASN A 113 -12.80 -6.80 15.26
N VAL A 114 -12.05 -5.82 14.76
CA VAL A 114 -11.65 -5.71 13.35
C VAL A 114 -10.87 -6.97 12.93
N TRP A 115 -9.95 -7.43 13.77
CA TRP A 115 -9.17 -8.64 13.49
C TRP A 115 -10.04 -9.90 13.38
N ASP A 116 -11.02 -10.06 14.25
CA ASP A 116 -11.91 -11.22 14.24
C ASP A 116 -12.80 -11.23 13.00
N GLU A 117 -13.29 -10.07 12.54
CA GLU A 117 -14.02 -9.97 11.27
C GLU A 117 -13.12 -10.32 10.06
N ILE A 118 -11.87 -9.85 10.04
CA ILE A 118 -10.89 -10.22 9.00
C ILE A 118 -10.73 -11.76 8.99
N ARG A 119 -10.61 -12.40 10.16
CA ARG A 119 -10.50 -13.86 10.26
C ARG A 119 -11.77 -14.57 9.78
N ASN A 120 -12.95 -14.03 10.05
CA ASN A 120 -14.22 -14.60 9.59
C ASN A 120 -14.32 -14.55 8.07
N PHE A 121 -13.97 -13.42 7.45
CA PHE A 121 -13.87 -13.34 5.99
C PHE A 121 -12.89 -14.37 5.42
N LYS A 122 -11.67 -14.49 5.98
CA LYS A 122 -10.69 -15.49 5.54
C LYS A 122 -11.24 -16.91 5.59
N LYS A 123 -11.88 -17.30 6.71
CA LYS A 123 -12.49 -18.63 6.88
C LYS A 123 -13.55 -18.91 5.81
N CYS A 124 -14.47 -17.98 5.59
CA CYS A 124 -15.53 -18.14 4.60
C CYS A 124 -15.00 -18.18 3.16
N LEU A 125 -14.00 -17.37 2.84
CA LEU A 125 -13.33 -17.40 1.53
C LEU A 125 -12.64 -18.75 1.28
N ILE A 126 -11.96 -19.30 2.29
CA ILE A 126 -11.37 -20.64 2.20
C ILE A 126 -12.44 -21.69 1.95
N MET A 127 -13.55 -21.66 2.69
CA MET A 127 -14.66 -22.60 2.48
C MET A 127 -15.28 -22.47 1.08
N MET A 128 -15.44 -21.25 0.59
CA MET A 128 -15.95 -20.97 -0.76
C MET A 128 -15.04 -21.56 -1.84
N PHE A 129 -13.74 -21.24 -1.79
CA PHE A 129 -12.79 -21.70 -2.80
C PHE A 129 -12.47 -23.19 -2.68
N ALA A 130 -12.57 -23.78 -1.49
CA ALA A 130 -12.44 -25.23 -1.30
C ALA A 130 -13.53 -26.00 -2.08
N LYS A 131 -14.78 -25.49 -2.15
CA LYS A 131 -15.83 -26.09 -3.00
C LYS A 131 -15.54 -25.98 -4.50
N GLN A 132 -14.62 -25.10 -4.89
CA GLN A 132 -14.15 -24.92 -6.26
C GLN A 132 -12.82 -25.65 -6.53
N GLU A 133 -12.39 -26.55 -5.64
CA GLU A 133 -11.11 -27.26 -5.72
C GLU A 133 -9.89 -26.31 -5.78
N LYS A 134 -9.99 -25.17 -5.08
CA LYS A 134 -8.95 -24.16 -4.95
C LYS A 134 -8.55 -23.97 -3.50
N GLU A 135 -7.33 -23.54 -3.29
CA GLU A 135 -6.81 -23.05 -2.00
C GLU A 135 -6.52 -21.55 -2.10
N VAL A 136 -6.36 -20.89 -0.96
CA VAL A 136 -6.26 -19.43 -0.90
C VAL A 136 -4.92 -19.01 -0.33
N VAL A 137 -4.27 -18.06 -1.02
CA VAL A 137 -3.11 -17.33 -0.50
C VAL A 137 -3.57 -15.93 -0.10
N PHE A 138 -3.33 -15.55 1.15
CA PHE A 138 -3.55 -14.19 1.62
C PHE A 138 -2.24 -13.43 1.66
N LEU A 139 -2.26 -12.18 1.20
CA LEU A 139 -1.10 -11.31 1.17
C LEU A 139 -1.39 -9.99 1.89
N GLU A 140 -0.42 -9.51 2.64
CA GLU A 140 -0.41 -8.17 3.18
C GLU A 140 0.98 -7.56 3.02
N THR A 141 1.08 -6.39 2.41
CA THR A 141 2.34 -5.64 2.30
C THR A 141 2.19 -4.29 2.98
N VAL A 142 2.90 -4.12 4.09
CA VAL A 142 2.87 -2.94 4.95
C VAL A 142 4.17 -2.18 4.80
N ILE A 143 4.10 -1.01 4.16
CA ILE A 143 5.18 -0.04 4.03
C ILE A 143 4.61 1.38 4.12
N GLY A 144 5.46 2.37 4.36
CA GLY A 144 5.12 3.79 4.42
C GLY A 144 4.35 4.17 5.67
N LEU A 145 4.53 3.42 6.78
CA LEU A 145 3.76 3.58 8.01
C LEU A 145 3.87 5.00 8.59
N SER A 146 5.03 5.64 8.47
CA SER A 146 5.25 7.02 8.93
C SER A 146 4.41 8.06 8.18
N GLN A 147 4.11 7.82 6.90
CA GLN A 147 3.31 8.74 6.10
C GLN A 147 1.82 8.42 6.17
N GLN A 148 1.47 7.21 6.64
CA GLN A 148 0.12 6.68 6.71
C GLN A 148 -0.68 6.94 5.42
N ARG A 149 -0.07 6.74 4.24
CA ARG A 149 -0.74 6.99 2.95
C ARG A 149 -1.46 5.75 2.41
N ARG A 150 -1.13 4.58 2.95
CA ARG A 150 -1.63 3.29 2.49
C ARG A 150 -2.68 2.77 3.46
N HIS A 151 -3.77 2.27 2.89
CA HIS A 151 -4.81 1.56 3.63
C HIS A 151 -4.39 0.11 3.82
N CYS A 152 -4.81 -0.48 4.94
CA CYS A 152 -4.66 -1.89 5.25
C CYS A 152 -5.45 -2.71 4.24
N LEU A 153 -4.73 -3.52 3.47
CA LEU A 153 -5.31 -4.31 2.38
C LEU A 153 -4.81 -5.74 2.52
N VAL A 154 -5.71 -6.67 2.83
CA VAL A 154 -5.42 -8.10 2.79
C VAL A 154 -5.92 -8.62 1.45
N GLU A 155 -5.00 -8.88 0.52
CA GLU A 155 -5.32 -9.48 -0.78
C GLU A 155 -5.58 -10.99 -0.60
N CYS A 156 -6.59 -11.52 -1.27
CA CYS A 156 -7.00 -12.92 -1.25
C CYS A 156 -6.94 -13.46 -2.67
N VAL A 157 -5.99 -14.34 -2.96
CA VAL A 157 -5.78 -14.89 -4.30
C VAL A 157 -6.03 -16.40 -4.28
N PRO A 158 -7.09 -16.89 -4.94
CA PRO A 158 -7.34 -18.31 -5.05
C PRO A 158 -6.40 -18.96 -6.08
N LEU A 159 -5.86 -20.13 -5.74
CA LEU A 159 -4.98 -20.92 -6.59
C LEU A 159 -5.56 -22.34 -6.76
N PRO A 160 -5.35 -22.99 -7.92
CA PRO A 160 -5.55 -24.43 -8.03
C PRO A 160 -4.76 -25.17 -6.93
N GLN A 161 -5.34 -26.22 -6.34
CA GLN A 161 -4.72 -26.96 -5.23
C GLN A 161 -3.29 -27.43 -5.52
N GLU A 162 -3.02 -27.88 -6.75
CA GLU A 162 -1.69 -28.34 -7.16
C GLU A 162 -0.64 -27.24 -7.04
N LEU A 163 -0.96 -26.03 -7.51
CA LEU A 163 -0.08 -24.87 -7.44
C LEU A 163 0.03 -24.30 -6.01
N ALA A 164 -1.05 -24.37 -5.23
CA ALA A 164 -1.07 -23.90 -3.86
C ALA A 164 -0.10 -24.69 -2.95
N ARG A 165 0.09 -26.00 -3.20
CA ARG A 165 1.03 -26.85 -2.46
C ARG A 165 2.49 -26.41 -2.64
N GLU A 166 2.84 -25.86 -3.79
CA GLU A 166 4.19 -25.38 -4.08
C GLU A 166 4.42 -23.95 -3.58
N ALA A 167 3.35 -23.17 -3.38
CA ALA A 167 3.44 -21.75 -3.02
C ALA A 167 4.38 -21.47 -1.83
N PRO A 168 4.37 -22.24 -0.71
CA PRO A 168 5.31 -22.01 0.39
C PRO A 168 6.77 -22.04 -0.02
N LEU A 169 7.16 -22.93 -0.95
CA LEU A 169 8.54 -23.03 -1.44
C LEU A 169 8.92 -21.80 -2.26
N TYR A 170 8.06 -21.37 -3.18
CA TYR A 170 8.30 -20.17 -4.01
C TYR A 170 8.38 -18.90 -3.17
N PHE A 171 7.47 -18.71 -2.22
CA PHE A 171 7.50 -17.55 -1.34
C PHE A 171 8.72 -17.53 -0.44
N LYS A 172 9.11 -18.68 0.12
CA LYS A 172 10.33 -18.78 0.91
C LYS A 172 11.55 -18.36 0.08
N LYS A 173 11.69 -18.92 -1.13
CA LYS A 173 12.79 -18.58 -2.04
C LYS A 173 12.79 -17.09 -2.40
N ALA A 174 11.63 -16.52 -2.76
CA ALA A 174 11.54 -15.12 -3.16
C ALA A 174 11.82 -14.14 -2.01
N ILE A 175 11.47 -14.50 -0.76
CA ILE A 175 11.83 -13.71 0.42
C ILE A 175 13.33 -13.80 0.68
N ASP A 176 13.91 -15.01 0.59
CA ASP A 176 15.35 -15.22 0.78
C ASP A 176 16.16 -14.44 -0.29
N GLU A 177 15.76 -14.48 -1.57
CA GLU A 177 16.40 -13.73 -2.67
C GLU A 177 16.26 -12.21 -2.52
N ALA A 178 15.09 -11.74 -2.07
CA ALA A 178 14.92 -10.32 -1.75
C ALA A 178 15.87 -9.87 -0.62
N GLU A 179 16.24 -10.73 0.33
CA GLU A 179 17.21 -10.33 1.37
C GLU A 179 18.65 -10.20 0.83
N GLU A 180 19.06 -11.09 -0.08
CA GLU A 180 20.44 -11.11 -0.63
C GLU A 180 20.79 -9.85 -1.44
N GLU A 181 19.82 -9.22 -2.10
CA GLU A 181 20.02 -7.97 -2.84
C GLU A 181 20.08 -6.73 -1.93
N TRP A 182 19.55 -6.78 -0.70
CA TRP A 182 19.18 -5.58 0.07
C TRP A 182 19.73 -5.51 1.51
N SER A 183 20.38 -6.54 2.06
CA SER A 183 20.81 -6.56 3.47
C SER A 183 22.32 -6.37 3.68
N GLN A 184 22.73 -5.31 4.39
CA GLN A 184 24.10 -5.18 4.97
C GLN A 184 24.27 -5.96 6.29
N HIS A 185 23.20 -6.54 6.83
CA HIS A 185 23.20 -7.31 8.07
C HIS A 185 22.54 -8.68 7.83
N ASN A 186 23.36 -9.75 7.88
CA ASN A 186 23.03 -11.18 7.65
C ASN A 186 22.00 -11.81 8.64
N ALA A 187 21.09 -11.06 9.23
CA ALA A 187 20.07 -11.63 10.11
C ALA A 187 18.88 -12.09 9.26
N LYS A 188 18.85 -13.38 8.91
CA LYS A 188 17.71 -14.06 8.26
C LYS A 188 16.39 -13.67 8.93
N LYS A 189 15.44 -13.06 8.21
CA LYS A 189 14.21 -12.50 8.79
C LYS A 189 12.92 -13.07 8.21
N LEU A 190 12.96 -14.14 7.42
CA LEU A 190 11.76 -14.95 7.23
C LEU A 190 11.40 -15.62 8.57
N ILE A 191 10.26 -15.22 9.13
CA ILE A 191 9.71 -15.76 10.37
C ILE A 191 8.49 -16.61 10.02
N ASP A 192 8.50 -17.87 10.45
CA ASP A 192 7.35 -18.76 10.33
C ASP A 192 6.22 -18.31 11.28
N THR A 193 5.04 -18.05 10.73
CA THR A 193 3.86 -17.59 11.48
C THR A 193 2.87 -18.71 11.80
N SER A 194 3.15 -19.97 11.46
CA SER A 194 2.25 -21.11 11.68
C SER A 194 1.92 -21.36 13.15
N VAL A 195 2.87 -21.10 14.06
CA VAL A 195 2.67 -21.36 15.51
C VAL A 195 2.12 -20.13 16.24
N LYS A 196 2.74 -18.96 16.05
CA LYS A 196 2.42 -17.74 16.82
C LYS A 196 1.46 -16.78 16.10
N GLY A 197 1.19 -17.01 14.82
CA GLY A 197 0.52 -16.05 13.94
C GLY A 197 1.30 -14.75 13.76
N LEU A 198 0.79 -13.85 12.93
CA LEU A 198 1.42 -12.55 12.68
C LEU A 198 1.55 -11.71 13.96
N ARG A 199 0.46 -11.56 14.73
CA ARG A 199 0.40 -10.66 15.91
C ARG A 199 1.34 -11.10 17.04
N GLY A 200 1.64 -12.40 17.14
CA GLY A 200 2.60 -12.97 18.09
C GLY A 200 4.04 -13.06 17.59
N SER A 201 4.26 -12.85 16.29
CA SER A 201 5.60 -12.95 15.66
C SER A 201 6.30 -11.61 15.53
N ILE A 202 5.55 -10.52 15.33
CA ILE A 202 6.11 -9.16 15.18
C ILE A 202 5.39 -8.12 16.05
N PRO A 203 6.08 -7.06 16.50
CA PRO A 203 5.47 -5.92 17.19
C PRO A 203 4.61 -5.05 16.26
N LYS A 204 3.81 -4.13 16.85
CA LYS A 204 3.06 -3.11 16.09
C LYS A 204 3.99 -2.04 15.51
N ASN A 205 3.54 -1.36 14.45
CA ASN A 205 4.23 -0.22 13.82
C ASN A 205 5.59 -0.52 13.16
N PHE A 206 5.77 -1.72 12.60
CA PHE A 206 6.92 -2.06 11.77
C PHE A 206 6.47 -2.38 10.34
N PRO A 207 7.24 -2.00 9.31
CA PRO A 207 7.02 -2.44 7.94
C PRO A 207 7.24 -3.95 7.81
N TYR A 208 6.37 -4.63 7.09
CA TYR A 208 6.47 -6.07 6.87
C TYR A 208 5.76 -6.50 5.59
N PHE A 209 6.18 -7.64 5.07
CA PHE A 209 5.44 -8.42 4.10
C PHE A 209 4.99 -9.73 4.76
N HIS A 210 3.71 -10.06 4.65
CA HIS A 210 3.12 -11.28 5.20
C HIS A 210 2.38 -12.05 4.12
N VAL A 211 2.62 -13.36 4.09
CA VAL A 211 1.88 -14.33 3.27
C VAL A 211 1.31 -15.42 4.16
N GLU A 212 0.04 -15.76 3.97
CA GLU A 212 -0.62 -16.89 4.61
C GLU A 212 -1.12 -17.87 3.55
N PHE A 213 -1.00 -19.17 3.84
CA PHE A 213 -1.50 -20.27 3.04
C PHE A 213 -2.66 -20.91 3.83
N GLY A 214 -3.90 -20.56 3.49
CA GLY A 214 -5.06 -20.86 4.34
C GLY A 214 -5.07 -20.02 5.62
N LEU A 215 -5.24 -20.66 6.79
CA LEU A 215 -5.28 -19.98 8.11
C LEU A 215 -4.09 -20.27 9.03
N ASP A 216 -3.42 -21.40 8.82
CA ASP A 216 -2.54 -22.00 9.84
C ASP A 216 -1.06 -22.03 9.41
N LYS A 217 -0.76 -21.57 8.20
CA LYS A 217 0.61 -21.55 7.66
C LYS A 217 0.89 -20.17 7.07
N GLY A 218 2.09 -19.68 7.26
CA GLY A 218 2.48 -18.40 6.69
C GLY A 218 3.91 -18.02 7.01
N PHE A 219 4.37 -16.98 6.33
CA PHE A 219 5.66 -16.36 6.53
C PHE A 219 5.50 -14.86 6.66
N VAL A 220 6.20 -14.26 7.61
CA VAL A 220 6.38 -12.81 7.67
C VAL A 220 7.84 -12.47 7.46
N HIS A 221 8.09 -11.48 6.63
CA HIS A 221 9.39 -10.85 6.43
C HIS A 221 9.30 -9.40 6.91
N VAL A 222 10.16 -9.03 7.85
CA VAL A 222 10.26 -7.66 8.35
C VAL A 222 11.09 -6.83 7.39
N ILE A 223 10.54 -5.71 6.91
CA ILE A 223 11.18 -4.88 5.88
C ILE A 223 12.02 -3.80 6.56
N ASP A 224 13.33 -3.82 6.32
CA ASP A 224 14.27 -2.85 6.88
C ASP A 224 14.40 -1.59 6.00
N ASP A 225 14.65 -1.75 4.69
CA ASP A 225 14.68 -0.63 3.73
C ASP A 225 13.47 -0.65 2.80
N GLU A 226 12.45 0.15 3.15
CA GLU A 226 11.23 0.29 2.37
C GLU A 226 11.45 0.89 0.96
N LYS A 227 12.56 1.59 0.70
CA LYS A 227 12.81 2.22 -0.60
C LYS A 227 13.23 1.20 -1.65
N GLN A 228 13.90 0.16 -1.20
CA GLN A 228 14.42 -0.92 -2.03
C GLN A 228 13.41 -2.08 -2.15
N PHE A 229 12.52 -2.22 -1.16
CA PHE A 229 11.52 -3.27 -1.15
C PHE A 229 10.48 -3.12 -2.28
N THR A 230 10.30 -4.17 -3.07
CA THR A 230 9.28 -4.22 -4.11
C THR A 230 7.91 -4.49 -3.51
N SER A 231 7.05 -3.46 -3.42
CA SER A 231 5.70 -3.59 -2.83
C SER A 231 4.74 -4.57 -3.53
N ASN A 232 5.10 -5.08 -4.71
CA ASN A 232 4.33 -6.11 -5.43
C ASN A 232 4.94 -7.51 -5.29
N LEU A 233 5.92 -7.73 -4.40
CA LEU A 233 6.63 -9.00 -4.24
C LEU A 233 5.66 -10.18 -4.22
N GLY A 234 4.66 -10.16 -3.34
CA GLY A 234 3.74 -11.28 -3.22
C GLY A 234 2.94 -11.56 -4.49
N LEU A 235 2.42 -10.52 -5.16
CA LEU A 235 1.72 -10.70 -6.42
C LEU A 235 2.66 -11.18 -7.55
N ASN A 236 3.92 -10.77 -7.55
CA ASN A 236 4.91 -11.21 -8.53
C ASN A 236 5.26 -12.70 -8.35
N VAL A 237 5.40 -13.16 -7.11
CA VAL A 237 5.56 -14.58 -6.81
C VAL A 237 4.35 -15.38 -7.32
N LEU A 238 3.13 -14.90 -7.05
CA LEU A 238 1.92 -15.55 -7.56
C LEU A 238 1.82 -15.56 -9.09
N ARG A 239 2.25 -14.48 -9.77
CA ARG A 239 2.35 -14.46 -11.25
C ARG A 239 3.30 -15.55 -11.75
N GLY A 240 4.43 -15.74 -11.09
CA GLY A 240 5.39 -16.81 -11.41
C GLY A 240 4.80 -18.20 -11.23
N ILE A 241 4.14 -18.45 -10.09
CA ILE A 241 3.45 -19.72 -9.79
C ILE A 241 2.37 -20.02 -10.84
N LEU A 242 1.58 -19.02 -11.22
CA LEU A 242 0.52 -19.12 -12.22
C LEU A 242 1.03 -19.14 -13.67
N GLN A 243 2.34 -19.06 -13.89
CA GLN A 243 2.99 -18.99 -15.22
C GLN A 243 2.38 -17.88 -16.10
N LEU A 244 2.03 -16.74 -15.49
CA LEU A 244 1.50 -15.59 -16.22
C LEU A 244 2.62 -14.90 -17.01
N PRO A 245 2.30 -14.25 -18.15
CA PRO A 245 3.31 -13.61 -18.99
C PRO A 245 4.18 -12.60 -18.21
N GLU A 246 5.50 -12.68 -18.37
CA GLU A 246 6.47 -11.83 -17.67
C GLU A 246 6.21 -10.32 -17.88
N LYS A 247 5.69 -9.95 -19.06
CA LYS A 247 5.26 -8.56 -19.35
C LYS A 247 4.27 -8.01 -18.31
N ASP A 248 3.50 -8.86 -17.64
CA ASP A 248 2.51 -8.47 -16.63
C ASP A 248 3.14 -8.25 -15.24
N MET A 249 4.41 -8.62 -15.03
CA MET A 249 5.17 -8.34 -13.81
C MET A 249 5.62 -6.88 -13.73
N PHE A 250 6.07 -6.31 -14.86
CA PHE A 250 6.62 -4.96 -14.94
C PHE A 250 5.59 -3.90 -15.36
N ARG A 251 4.38 -4.32 -15.74
CA ARG A 251 3.35 -3.40 -16.20
C ARG A 251 2.69 -2.70 -15.04
N ARG A 252 2.40 -1.41 -15.21
CA ARG A 252 1.47 -0.70 -14.32
C ARG A 252 0.12 -1.43 -14.30
N ARG A 253 -0.43 -1.60 -13.09
CA ARG A 253 -1.76 -2.17 -12.87
C ARG A 253 -2.77 -1.44 -13.77
N LYS A 254 -3.44 -2.17 -14.65
CA LYS A 254 -4.51 -1.62 -15.49
C LYS A 254 -5.82 -1.65 -14.74
N HIS A 255 -6.67 -0.68 -15.01
CA HIS A 255 -8.07 -0.74 -14.59
C HIS A 255 -8.88 -1.48 -15.64
N ASP A 256 -9.74 -2.38 -15.20
CA ASP A 256 -10.78 -2.96 -16.04
C ASP A 256 -11.86 -1.92 -16.34
N SER A 257 -12.65 -2.15 -17.40
CA SER A 257 -13.80 -1.30 -17.69
C SER A 257 -14.83 -1.40 -16.56
N LEU A 258 -15.61 -0.32 -16.36
CA LEU A 258 -16.66 -0.30 -15.33
C LEU A 258 -17.66 -1.44 -15.51
N GLU A 259 -17.99 -1.79 -16.75
CA GLU A 259 -18.89 -2.89 -17.09
C GLU A 259 -18.29 -4.25 -16.70
N ALA A 260 -17.01 -4.47 -17.01
CA ALA A 260 -16.30 -5.70 -16.63
C ALA A 260 -16.22 -5.84 -15.11
N GLN A 261 -15.93 -4.75 -14.40
CA GLN A 261 -15.93 -4.71 -12.94
C GLN A 261 -17.29 -5.10 -12.35
N LYS A 262 -18.38 -4.46 -12.82
CA LYS A 262 -19.74 -4.78 -12.35
C LYS A 262 -20.10 -6.25 -12.60
N LYS A 263 -19.77 -6.78 -13.78
CA LYS A 263 -20.00 -8.19 -14.11
C LYS A 263 -19.21 -9.12 -13.17
N ALA A 264 -17.94 -8.81 -12.91
CA ALA A 264 -17.11 -9.59 -12.00
C ALA A 264 -17.66 -9.60 -10.57
N VAL A 265 -18.11 -8.45 -10.07
CA VAL A 265 -18.73 -8.33 -8.75
C VAL A 265 -20.02 -9.13 -8.67
N LEU A 266 -20.88 -9.07 -9.68
CA LEU A 266 -22.12 -9.85 -9.71
C LEU A 266 -21.84 -11.36 -9.70
N SER A 267 -20.88 -11.83 -10.50
CA SER A 267 -20.46 -13.24 -10.51
C SER A 267 -19.92 -13.66 -9.14
N PHE A 268 -19.02 -12.85 -8.57
CA PHE A 268 -18.43 -13.14 -7.27
C PHE A 268 -19.48 -13.15 -6.15
N ALA A 269 -20.43 -12.21 -6.17
CA ALA A 269 -21.49 -12.14 -5.17
C ALA A 269 -22.38 -13.40 -5.18
N GLN A 270 -22.69 -13.95 -6.36
CA GLN A 270 -23.42 -15.21 -6.49
C GLN A 270 -22.66 -16.40 -5.89
N GLU A 271 -21.34 -16.46 -6.12
CA GLU A 271 -20.47 -17.50 -5.55
C GLU A 271 -20.31 -17.34 -4.02
N TRP A 272 -20.25 -16.08 -3.54
CA TRP A 272 -20.09 -15.72 -2.13
C TRP A 272 -21.37 -15.93 -1.30
N GLU A 273 -22.54 -15.76 -1.91
CA GLU A 273 -23.87 -15.79 -1.28
C GLU A 273 -24.04 -16.89 -0.20
N PRO A 274 -23.66 -18.17 -0.44
CA PRO A 274 -23.87 -19.25 0.52
C PRO A 274 -22.86 -19.25 1.69
N PHE A 275 -21.78 -18.49 1.59
CA PHE A 275 -20.70 -18.40 2.57
C PHE A 275 -20.66 -17.05 3.28
N ASP A 276 -21.58 -16.14 2.93
CA ASP A 276 -21.63 -14.79 3.45
C ASP A 276 -22.11 -14.77 4.92
N TRP A 277 -21.14 -14.79 5.82
CA TRP A 277 -21.38 -14.71 7.26
C TRP A 277 -21.94 -13.35 7.69
N THR A 278 -21.79 -12.29 6.88
CA THR A 278 -22.22 -10.94 7.26
C THR A 278 -23.73 -10.79 7.32
N LYS A 279 -24.49 -11.68 6.67
CA LYS A 279 -25.96 -11.74 6.75
C LYS A 279 -26.49 -12.16 8.12
N ALA A 280 -25.63 -12.72 8.97
CA ALA A 280 -25.97 -13.06 10.34
C ALA A 280 -25.70 -11.91 11.33
N LEU A 281 -25.25 -10.74 10.84
CA LEU A 281 -24.96 -9.56 11.67
C LEU A 281 -26.16 -8.62 11.84
N ASP A 282 -27.34 -9.01 11.35
CA ASP A 282 -28.61 -8.28 11.55
C ASP A 282 -29.01 -8.15 13.03
#